data_AF-A0A7L3A2I0-F1
#
_entry.id   AF-A0A7L3A2I0-F1
#
_cell.length_a   1.000
_cell.length_b   1.000
_cell.length_c   1.000
_cell.angle_alpha   90.00
_cell.angle_beta   90.00
_cell.angle_gamma   90.00
#
_symmetry.space_group_name_H-M   'P 1'
#
loop_
_entity.id
_entity.type
_entity.pdbx_description
1 polymer ?
#
loop_
_entity_poly.entity_id
_entity_poly.type
_entity_poly.pdbx_seq_one_letter_code
_entity_poly.pdbx_strand_id
1 'polypeptide(L)'
;MDLLQSLQLLARDNLSFFSPSGAASGTARRFADAFAALLQHGRHLGPALAHLAQVAPDYDLDEATPLDEAPPGNGYRTLIQ
;
A
#
# COMPACT_ATOMS: atom_id res chain seq x y z
N MET A 1 10.33 2.90 9.68
CA MET A 1 9.19 2.00 9.40
C MET A 1 8.36 2.67 8.33
N ASP A 2 8.17 2.04 7.17
CA ASP A 2 7.30 2.60 6.15
C ASP A 2 5.81 2.45 6.57
N LEU A 3 4.91 3.19 5.92
CA LEU A 3 3.47 3.15 6.21
C LEU A 3 2.89 1.73 6.06
N LEU A 4 3.32 0.97 5.05
CA LEU A 4 2.84 -0.38 4.78
C LEU A 4 3.23 -1.35 5.90
N GLN A 5 4.47 -1.29 6.37
CA GLN A 5 4.96 -2.08 7.51
C GLN A 5 4.18 -1.74 8.79
N SER A 6 3.90 -0.46 9.01
CA SER A 6 3.12 -0.01 10.18
C SER A 6 1.70 -0.55 10.15
N LEU A 7 1.05 -0.53 8.97
CA LEU A 7 -0.28 -1.10 8.77
C LEU A 7 -0.30 -2.63 8.91
N GLN A 8 0.74 -3.32 8.44
CA GLN A 8 0.87 -4.77 8.60
C GLN A 8 1.04 -5.18 10.06
N LEU A 9 1.84 -4.44 10.84
CA LEU A 9 1.98 -4.68 12.27
C LEU A 9 0.66 -4.44 13.00
N LEU A 10 0.00 -3.31 12.73
CA LEU A 10 -1.32 -3.02 13.32
C LEU A 10 -2.35 -4.11 13.02
N ALA A 11 -2.41 -4.59 11.77
CA ALA A 11 -3.33 -5.65 11.39
C ALA A 11 -3.00 -6.97 12.10
N ARG A 12 -1.72 -7.28 12.29
CA ARG A 12 -1.28 -8.50 12.98
C ARG A 12 -1.58 -8.49 14.47
N ASP A 13 -1.37 -7.35 15.13
CA ASP A 13 -1.68 -7.19 16.55
C ASP A 13 -3.19 -7.31 16.79
N ASN A 14 -4.01 -6.65 15.95
CA ASN A 14 -5.45 -6.77 16.03
C ASN A 14 -5.94 -8.19 15.72
N LEU A 15 -5.36 -8.88 14.74
CA LEU A 15 -5.68 -10.29 14.48
C LEU A 15 -5.43 -11.14 15.73
N SER A 16 -4.28 -10.98 16.39
CA SER A 16 -3.95 -11.70 17.64
C SER A 16 -4.97 -11.39 18.74
N PHE A 17 -5.34 -10.13 18.90
CA PHE A 17 -6.32 -9.67 19.89
C PHE A 17 -7.72 -10.27 19.68
N PHE A 18 -8.18 -10.40 18.43
CA PHE A 18 -9.51 -10.92 18.11
C PHE A 18 -9.56 -12.44 17.90
N SER A 19 -8.41 -13.12 17.78
CA SER A 19 -8.29 -14.57 17.60
C SER A 19 -8.32 -15.49 18.85
N PRO A 20 -8.45 -15.05 20.12
CA PRO A 20 -8.37 -15.98 21.25
C PRO A 20 -9.38 -17.13 21.16
N SER A 21 -8.93 -18.31 21.59
CA SER A 21 -9.65 -19.59 21.67
C SER A 21 -10.92 -19.46 22.50
N GLY A 22 -12.01 -19.06 21.84
CA GLY A 22 -13.30 -18.78 22.46
C GLY A 22 -13.84 -17.41 22.09
N ALA A 23 -13.80 -17.02 20.81
CA ALA A 23 -14.42 -15.79 20.32
C ALA A 23 -15.89 -15.74 20.77
N ALA A 24 -16.14 -15.04 21.87
CA ALA A 24 -17.42 -15.05 22.58
C ALA A 24 -18.54 -14.34 21.81
N SER A 25 -18.22 -13.66 20.69
CA SER A 25 -19.19 -13.00 19.82
C SER A 25 -18.81 -13.10 18.35
N GLY A 26 -19.84 -13.20 17.49
CA GLY A 26 -19.66 -13.21 16.03
C GLY A 26 -19.03 -11.92 15.48
N THR A 27 -18.93 -10.84 16.27
CA THR A 27 -18.26 -9.60 15.88
C THR A 27 -16.74 -9.74 15.97
N ALA A 28 -16.22 -10.35 17.03
CA ALA A 28 -14.78 -10.59 17.18
C ALA A 28 -14.24 -11.43 16.01
N ARG A 29 -15.00 -12.44 15.59
CA ARG A 29 -14.65 -13.28 14.43
C ARG A 29 -14.57 -12.48 13.12
N ARG A 30 -15.56 -11.62 12.86
CA ARG A 30 -15.56 -10.76 11.66
C ARG A 30 -14.36 -9.81 11.64
N PHE A 31 -13.97 -9.27 12.79
CA PHE A 31 -12.76 -8.46 12.89
C PHE A 31 -11.50 -9.28 12.63
N ALA A 32 -11.37 -10.47 13.22
CA ALA A 32 -10.25 -11.37 12.93
C ALA A 32 -10.16 -11.70 11.43
N ASP A 33 -11.29 -12.05 10.80
CA ASP A 33 -11.35 -12.34 9.37
C ASP A 33 -10.94 -11.11 8.52
N ALA A 34 -11.38 -9.91 8.90
CA ALA A 34 -11.01 -8.66 8.22
C ALA A 34 -9.51 -8.36 8.33
N PHE A 35 -8.92 -8.50 9.52
CA PHE A 35 -7.48 -8.28 9.70
C PHE A 35 -6.63 -9.35 9.00
N ALA A 36 -7.11 -10.60 8.94
CA ALA A 36 -6.47 -11.64 8.14
C ALA A 36 -6.49 -11.30 6.64
N ALA A 37 -7.62 -10.81 6.11
CA ALA A 37 -7.74 -10.38 4.72
C ALA A 37 -6.83 -9.17 4.42
N LEU A 38 -6.73 -8.20 5.32
CA LEU A 38 -5.82 -7.06 5.19
C LEU A 38 -4.36 -7.50 5.10
N LEU A 39 -3.93 -8.44 5.95
CA LEU A 39 -2.59 -9.01 5.88
C LEU A 39 -2.34 -9.74 4.56
N GLN A 40 -3.32 -10.50 4.07
CA GLN A 40 -3.22 -11.19 2.79
C GLN A 40 -3.07 -10.19 1.63
N HIS A 41 -3.91 -9.16 1.56
CA HIS A 41 -3.78 -8.14 0.51
C HIS A 41 -2.48 -7.36 0.62
N GLY A 42 -2.05 -7.01 1.83
CA GLY A 42 -0.79 -6.30 2.08
C GLY A 42 0.45 -7.06 1.57
N ARG A 43 0.43 -8.40 1.59
CA ARG A 43 1.53 -9.23 1.02
C ARG A 43 1.69 -9.06 -0.49
N HIS A 44 0.58 -8.86 -1.20
CA HIS A 44 0.59 -8.66 -2.66
C HIS A 44 0.91 -7.20 -3.02
N LEU A 45 0.53 -6.27 -2.15
CA LEU A 45 0.76 -4.84 -2.35
C LEU A 45 2.24 -4.46 -2.20
N GLY A 46 2.97 -5.09 -1.28
CA GLY A 46 4.38 -4.77 -1.01
C GLY A 46 5.29 -4.82 -2.25
N PRO A 47 5.34 -5.94 -2.99
CA PRO A 47 6.12 -6.05 -4.22
C PRO A 47 5.70 -5.04 -5.29
N ALA A 48 4.40 -4.79 -5.44
CA ALA A 48 3.88 -3.83 -6.41
C ALA A 48 4.30 -2.39 -6.07
N LEU A 49 4.21 -2.00 -4.79
CA LEU A 49 4.66 -0.69 -4.32
C LEU A 49 6.18 -0.54 -4.39
N ALA A 50 6.94 -1.59 -4.09
CA ALA A 50 8.39 -1.58 -4.24
C ALA A 50 8.80 -1.41 -5.71
N HIS A 51 8.12 -2.10 -6.63
CA HIS A 51 8.33 -1.92 -8.07
C HIS A 51 7.95 -0.51 -8.53
N LEU A 52 6.78 0.00 -8.10
CA LEU A 52 6.37 1.37 -8.39
C LEU A 52 7.39 2.39 -7.86
N ALA A 53 7.91 2.22 -6.65
CA ALA A 53 8.93 3.11 -6.10
C ALA A 53 10.27 3.06 -6.87
N GLN A 54 10.58 1.94 -7.53
CA GLN A 54 11.77 1.83 -8.37
C GLN A 54 11.61 2.56 -9.70
N VAL A 55 10.43 2.49 -10.32
CA VAL A 55 10.16 3.13 -11.63
C VAL A 55 9.59 4.54 -11.49
N ALA A 56 9.10 4.94 -10.32
CA ALA A 56 8.55 6.26 -10.07
C ALA A 56 9.50 7.42 -10.44
N PRO A 57 10.82 7.33 -10.19
CA PRO A 57 11.76 8.36 -10.65
C PRO A 57 11.89 8.47 -12.18
N ASP A 58 11.56 7.41 -12.92
CA ASP A 58 11.55 7.41 -14.39
C ASP A 58 10.32 8.14 -14.96
N TYR A 59 9.37 8.52 -14.12
CA TYR A 59 8.17 9.27 -14.47
C TYR A 59 8.15 10.62 -13.77
N ASP A 60 7.88 11.69 -14.49
CA ASP A 60 7.60 12.99 -13.86
C ASP A 60 6.16 12.96 -13.33
N LEU A 61 6.00 12.44 -12.11
CA LEU A 61 4.74 12.36 -11.39
C LEU A 61 4.46 13.62 -10.55
N ASP A 62 5.41 14.55 -10.49
CA ASP A 62 5.23 15.81 -9.77
C ASP A 62 4.53 16.82 -10.67
N GLU A 63 3.31 17.18 -10.27
CA GLU A 63 2.50 18.16 -10.99
C GLU A 63 3.09 19.58 -10.90
N ALA A 64 4.02 19.81 -9.97
CA ALA A 64 4.71 21.07 -9.76
C ALA A 64 6.00 21.23 -10.58
N THR A 65 6.50 20.18 -11.26
CA THR A 65 7.69 20.31 -12.12
C THR A 65 7.40 21.28 -13.27
N PRO A 66 8.16 22.40 -13.39
CA PRO A 66 7.98 23.34 -14.49
C PRO A 66 8.27 22.64 -15.83
N LEU A 67 7.44 22.90 -16.85
CA LEU A 67 7.58 22.32 -18.20
C LEU A 67 8.97 22.56 -18.82
N ASP A 68 9.66 23.63 -18.44
CA ASP A 68 10.99 23.98 -18.95
C ASP A 68 12.13 23.23 -18.23
N GLU A 69 11.86 22.63 -17.07
CA GLU A 69 12.82 21.82 -16.29
C GLU A 69 12.52 20.31 -16.37
N ALA A 70 11.39 19.93 -16.96
CA ALA A 70 11.01 18.55 -17.16
C ALA A 70 12.00 17.84 -18.12
N PRO A 71 12.60 16.70 -17.72
CA PRO A 71 13.45 15.92 -18.60
C PRO A 71 12.71 15.53 -19.89
N PRO A 72 13.37 15.55 -21.07
CA PRO A 72 12.71 15.37 -22.37
C PRO A 72 12.15 13.97 -22.66
N GLY A 73 11.91 13.12 -21.66
CA GLY A 73 11.59 11.70 -21.87
C GLY A 73 10.64 11.01 -20.88
N ASN A 74 10.11 11.69 -19.85
CA ASN A 74 9.39 11.03 -18.75
C ASN A 74 7.93 11.48 -18.54
N GLY A 75 7.39 12.33 -19.42
CA GLY A 75 6.02 12.83 -19.31
C GLY A 75 5.09 12.21 -20.33
N TYR A 76 4.02 11.54 -19.89
CA TYR A 76 2.83 11.28 -20.71
C TYR A 76 2.21 12.58 -21.29
N ARG A 77 2.72 13.76 -20.93
CA ARG A 77 2.36 15.06 -21.50
C ARG A 77 2.81 15.24 -22.96
N THR A 78 3.89 14.60 -23.43
CA THR A 78 4.30 14.66 -24.85
C THR A 78 3.38 13.87 -25.78
N LEU A 79 2.53 12.99 -25.25
CA LEU A 79 1.54 12.22 -26.01
C LEU A 79 0.19 12.95 -26.19
N ILE A 80 0.04 14.14 -25.59
CA ILE A 80 -1.19 14.96 -25.65
C ILE A 80 -1.05 16.14 -26.65
N GLN A 81 0.03 16.19 -27.44
CA GLN A 81 0.13 17.07 -28.61
C GLN A 81 -0.36 16.39 -29.89
#